data_AF-A0A9P9GJ92-F1
#
_entry.id   AF-A0A9P9GJ92-F1
#
_cell.length_a   1.000
_cell.length_b   1.000
_cell.length_c   1.000
_cell.angle_alpha   90.00
_cell.angle_beta   90.00
_cell.angle_gamma   90.00
#
_symmetry.space_group_name_H-M   'P 1'
#
loop_
_entity.id
_entity.type
_entity.pdbx_description
1 polymer ?
#
loop_
_entity_poly.entity_id
_entity_poly.type
_entity_poly.pdbx_seq_one_letter_code
_entity_poly.pdbx_strand_id
1 'polypeptide(L)'
;MRRIKEDPSKNPLAELDLEFIGLACIPGRMKYILLPFTSKTSLKAIHIRQTMSDISNFGSWAFVEVLAPLISRANSDASSDSDLTTYTEGPDLGPDWDMDFTQREPELRNDFRHFAEWAFGPDGIPSLDIIAFGDFAYGGRENGRNVLLGRNTSGTSNFRMLDAKTGEWKDALDKYHVAMGACPVTHLFTL
;
A
#
# COMPACT_ATOMS: atom_id res chain seq x y z
N MET A 1 -10.02 -20.65 0.56
CA MET A 1 -9.09 -20.61 1.72
C MET A 1 -9.12 -21.86 2.58
N ARG A 2 -10.29 -22.34 3.05
CA ARG A 2 -10.38 -23.52 3.94
C ARG A 2 -9.58 -24.74 3.44
N ARG A 3 -9.72 -25.08 2.15
CA ARG A 3 -8.98 -26.20 1.52
C ARG A 3 -7.45 -26.02 1.51
N ILE A 4 -6.93 -24.82 1.26
CA ILE A 4 -5.47 -24.55 1.28
C ILE A 4 -4.93 -24.56 2.71
N LYS A 5 -5.74 -24.09 3.67
CA LYS A 5 -5.39 -24.12 5.08
C LYS A 5 -5.35 -25.55 5.64
N GLU A 6 -6.23 -26.43 5.16
CA GLU A 6 -6.32 -27.84 5.55
C GLU A 6 -5.32 -28.73 4.80
N ASP A 7 -5.00 -28.41 3.55
CA ASP A 7 -4.04 -29.14 2.72
C ASP A 7 -3.20 -28.14 1.87
N PRO A 8 -2.00 -27.75 2.37
CA PRO A 8 -1.10 -26.82 1.66
C PRO A 8 -0.67 -27.30 0.27
N SER A 9 -0.71 -28.61 -0.02
CA SER A 9 -0.39 -29.15 -1.34
C SER A 9 -1.40 -28.76 -2.42
N LYS A 10 -2.60 -28.32 -2.01
CA LYS A 10 -3.62 -27.75 -2.92
C LYS A 10 -3.37 -26.29 -3.26
N ASN A 11 -2.32 -25.68 -2.75
CA ASN A 11 -1.95 -24.33 -3.14
C ASN A 11 -1.39 -24.35 -4.58
N PRO A 12 -1.98 -23.63 -5.54
CA PRO A 12 -1.51 -23.64 -6.93
C PRO A 12 -0.09 -23.08 -7.11
N LEU A 13 0.46 -22.42 -6.09
CA LEU A 13 1.83 -21.90 -6.09
C LEU A 13 2.85 -22.89 -5.53
N ALA A 14 2.40 -24.07 -5.05
CA ALA A 14 3.27 -25.04 -4.41
C ALA A 14 4.42 -25.53 -5.30
N GLU A 15 4.20 -25.63 -6.61
CA GLU A 15 5.19 -26.11 -7.57
C GLU A 15 5.97 -24.97 -8.27
N LEU A 16 5.62 -23.70 -8.00
CA LEU A 16 6.22 -22.56 -8.68
C LEU A 16 7.39 -21.96 -7.89
N ASP A 17 8.47 -21.62 -8.58
CA ASP A 17 9.60 -20.87 -8.03
C ASP A 17 9.59 -19.42 -8.53
N LEU A 18 8.60 -18.67 -8.06
CA LEU A 18 8.41 -17.27 -8.45
C LEU A 18 9.43 -16.36 -7.75
N GLU A 19 10.03 -15.44 -8.50
CA GLU A 19 10.79 -14.32 -7.91
C GLU A 19 9.87 -13.18 -7.45
N PHE A 20 8.77 -12.96 -8.16
CA PHE A 20 7.83 -11.88 -7.93
C PHE A 20 6.39 -12.41 -7.96
N ILE A 21 5.54 -11.90 -7.07
CA ILE A 21 4.10 -12.11 -7.14
C ILE A 21 3.35 -10.83 -6.85
N GLY A 22 2.46 -10.44 -7.77
CA GLY A 22 1.57 -9.29 -7.62
C GLY A 22 0.12 -9.73 -7.61
N LEU A 23 -0.65 -9.36 -6.59
CA LEU A 23 -2.07 -9.68 -6.46
C LEU A 23 -2.87 -8.52 -5.83
N ALA A 24 -4.08 -8.29 -6.33
CA ALA A 24 -5.08 -7.50 -5.60
C ALA A 24 -5.77 -8.38 -4.53
N CYS A 25 -5.17 -8.44 -3.34
CA CYS A 25 -5.61 -9.34 -2.26
C CYS A 25 -5.41 -8.69 -0.89
N ILE A 26 -6.41 -8.82 0.00
CA ILE A 26 -6.29 -8.32 1.36
C ILE A 26 -5.14 -9.03 2.12
N PRO A 27 -4.36 -8.32 2.95
CA PRO A 27 -3.15 -8.87 3.58
C PRO A 27 -3.39 -10.15 4.40
N GLY A 28 -4.49 -10.20 5.16
CA GLY A 28 -4.85 -11.36 5.96
C GLY A 28 -5.10 -12.64 5.13
N ARG A 29 -5.52 -12.50 3.87
CA ARG A 29 -5.68 -13.62 2.93
C ARG A 29 -4.36 -13.93 2.21
N MET A 30 -3.59 -12.89 1.88
CA MET A 30 -2.30 -13.01 1.18
C MET A 30 -1.36 -14.00 1.88
N LYS A 31 -1.29 -13.98 3.22
CA LYS A 31 -0.50 -14.93 4.02
C LYS A 31 -0.71 -16.39 3.60
N TYR A 32 -1.95 -16.83 3.44
CA TYR A 32 -2.27 -18.24 3.13
C TYR A 32 -1.88 -18.62 1.69
N ILE A 33 -1.95 -17.67 0.77
CA ILE A 33 -1.53 -17.86 -0.63
C ILE A 33 -0.02 -18.09 -0.68
N LEU A 34 0.74 -17.40 0.18
CA LEU A 34 2.19 -17.39 0.14
C LEU A 34 2.87 -18.46 1.00
N LEU A 35 2.11 -19.28 1.73
CA LEU A 35 2.67 -20.34 2.57
C LEU A 35 3.68 -21.26 1.86
N PRO A 36 3.51 -21.65 0.58
CA PRO A 36 4.51 -22.51 -0.06
C PRO A 36 5.90 -21.88 -0.19
N PHE A 37 6.02 -20.55 -0.07
CA PHE A 37 7.30 -19.86 -0.17
C PHE A 37 8.05 -19.77 1.15
N THR A 38 7.46 -20.19 2.28
CA THR A 38 8.18 -20.22 3.57
C THR A 38 9.30 -21.27 3.59
N SER A 39 9.19 -22.30 2.75
CA SER A 39 10.23 -23.33 2.56
C SER A 39 11.07 -23.13 1.30
N LYS A 40 10.93 -22.01 0.61
CA LYS A 40 11.62 -21.70 -0.65
C LYS A 40 12.48 -20.47 -0.52
N THR A 41 13.44 -20.33 -1.43
CA THR A 41 14.34 -19.17 -1.51
C THR A 41 14.18 -18.36 -2.81
N SER A 42 13.12 -18.63 -3.57
CA SER A 42 12.88 -18.02 -4.88
C SER A 42 12.21 -16.66 -4.78
N LEU A 43 11.22 -16.49 -3.88
CA LEU A 43 10.38 -15.29 -3.82
C LEU A 43 11.07 -14.12 -3.13
N LYS A 44 11.27 -13.03 -3.89
CA LYS A 44 11.98 -11.81 -3.46
C LYS A 44 11.08 -10.60 -3.33
N ALA A 45 10.00 -10.53 -4.10
CA ALA A 45 9.12 -9.38 -4.11
C ALA A 45 7.65 -9.78 -4.11
N ILE A 46 6.88 -9.13 -3.23
CA ILE A 46 5.42 -9.22 -3.19
C ILE A 46 4.86 -7.86 -3.52
N HIS A 47 3.87 -7.80 -4.40
CA HIS A 47 3.07 -6.60 -4.62
C HIS A 47 1.61 -6.86 -4.25
N ILE A 48 1.10 -6.09 -3.29
CA ILE A 48 -0.32 -6.02 -2.98
C ILE A 48 -0.89 -4.81 -3.69
N ARG A 49 -1.56 -5.05 -4.82
CA ARG A 49 -2.18 -3.98 -5.59
C ARG A 49 -3.50 -3.57 -4.96
N GLN A 50 -3.67 -2.27 -4.74
CA GLN A 50 -4.96 -1.68 -4.42
C GLN A 50 -5.11 -0.40 -5.24
N THR A 51 -6.15 -0.35 -6.08
CA THR A 51 -6.43 0.81 -6.94
C THR A 51 -7.18 1.90 -6.18
N MET A 52 -7.23 3.11 -6.73
CA MET A 52 -8.03 4.20 -6.16
C MET A 52 -9.52 3.86 -6.08
N SER A 53 -10.04 3.10 -7.05
CA SER A 53 -11.41 2.58 -7.02
C SER A 53 -11.63 1.65 -5.84
N ASP A 54 -10.67 0.77 -5.54
CA ASP A 54 -10.75 -0.13 -4.39
C ASP A 54 -10.74 0.63 -3.07
N ILE A 55 -9.89 1.66 -2.96
CA ILE A 55 -9.84 2.52 -1.77
C ILE A 55 -11.19 3.22 -1.59
N SER A 56 -11.78 3.73 -2.66
CA SER A 56 -13.07 4.44 -2.59
C SER A 56 -14.22 3.52 -2.14
N ASN A 57 -14.13 2.21 -2.41
CA ASN A 57 -15.16 1.24 -2.04
C ASN A 57 -14.92 0.55 -0.68
N PHE A 58 -13.66 0.35 -0.29
CA PHE A 58 -13.29 -0.51 0.84
C PHE A 58 -12.36 0.15 1.88
N GLY A 59 -11.91 1.38 1.62
CA GLY A 59 -10.84 2.05 2.36
C GLY A 59 -9.47 1.44 2.10
N SER A 60 -8.41 2.13 2.51
CA SER A 60 -7.03 1.60 2.37
C SER A 60 -6.84 0.30 3.16
N TRP A 61 -6.23 -0.72 2.55
CA TRP A 61 -5.85 -1.96 3.25
C TRP A 61 -4.55 -1.83 4.05
N ALA A 62 -3.68 -0.87 3.71
CA ALA A 62 -2.41 -0.66 4.41
C ALA A 62 -2.45 0.48 5.41
N PHE A 63 -3.16 1.58 5.12
CA PHE A 63 -3.10 2.80 5.94
C PHE A 63 -4.36 3.00 6.76
N VAL A 64 -4.18 3.49 7.99
CA VAL A 64 -5.28 4.04 8.76
C VAL A 64 -5.66 5.37 8.10
N GLU A 65 -6.88 5.46 7.57
CA GLU A 65 -7.38 6.74 7.10
C GLU A 65 -7.58 7.65 8.31
N VAL A 66 -6.66 8.60 8.50
CA VAL A 66 -6.95 9.76 9.34
C VAL A 66 -8.03 10.52 8.59
N LEU A 67 -9.25 10.56 9.13
CA LEU A 67 -10.28 11.50 8.67
C LEU A 67 -9.73 12.92 8.82
N ALA A 68 -9.01 13.42 7.82
CA ALA A 68 -9.07 14.83 7.52
C ALA A 68 -10.53 15.10 7.13
N PRO A 69 -11.18 16.17 7.64
CA PRO A 69 -12.56 16.45 7.28
C PRO A 69 -12.67 16.49 5.76
N LEU A 70 -13.49 15.59 5.20
CA LEU A 70 -13.88 15.58 3.80
C LEU A 70 -14.72 16.83 3.51
N ILE A 71 -14.09 17.99 3.47
CA ILE A 71 -14.69 19.23 2.98
C ILE A 71 -13.71 19.78 1.96
N SER A 72 -14.01 19.57 0.67
CA SER A 72 -13.74 20.48 -0.46
C SER A 72 -13.82 19.74 -1.81
N ARG A 73 -14.89 18.98 -2.08
CA ARG A 73 -15.23 18.57 -3.47
C ARG A 73 -16.72 18.55 -3.79
N ALA A 74 -17.53 19.24 -2.98
CA ALA A 74 -18.87 19.64 -3.37
C ALA A 74 -18.86 21.17 -3.44
N ASN A 75 -18.69 21.70 -4.66
CA ASN A 75 -19.24 22.98 -5.14
C ASN A 75 -18.66 23.23 -6.55
N SER A 76 -19.06 22.41 -7.51
CA SER A 76 -19.22 22.86 -8.89
C SER A 76 -20.72 22.89 -9.12
N ASP A 77 -21.30 24.10 -9.10
CA ASP A 77 -22.45 24.53 -9.91
C ASP A 77 -23.13 25.74 -9.25
N ALA A 78 -22.72 26.95 -9.66
CA ALA A 78 -23.62 28.09 -9.84
C ALA A 78 -22.87 29.23 -10.54
N SER A 79 -23.20 29.43 -11.81
CA SER A 79 -23.02 30.70 -12.51
C SER A 79 -23.96 31.75 -11.89
N SER A 80 -23.44 32.93 -11.56
CA SER A 80 -24.16 34.21 -11.71
C SER A 80 -23.26 35.41 -11.39
N ASP A 81 -23.15 36.31 -12.36
CA ASP A 81 -22.71 37.70 -12.23
C ASP A 81 -23.49 38.46 -11.14
N SER A 82 -22.82 39.31 -10.36
CA SER A 82 -23.26 40.70 -10.08
C SER A 82 -22.25 41.49 -9.22
N ASP A 83 -22.28 42.79 -9.47
CA ASP A 83 -21.35 43.87 -9.12
C ASP A 83 -21.35 44.33 -7.64
N LEU A 84 -20.15 44.80 -7.22
CA LEU A 84 -19.82 45.93 -6.31
C LEU A 84 -20.43 46.07 -4.89
N THR A 85 -19.59 46.07 -3.83
CA THR A 85 -19.20 47.25 -3.01
C THR A 85 -18.53 46.93 -1.65
N THR A 86 -17.48 47.72 -1.36
CA THR A 86 -17.01 48.26 -0.07
C THR A 86 -16.17 47.41 0.92
N TYR A 87 -14.96 47.94 1.13
CA TYR A 87 -13.92 47.60 2.10
C TYR A 87 -14.35 47.57 3.57
N THR A 88 -13.83 46.59 4.31
CA THR A 88 -13.30 46.81 5.67
C THR A 88 -12.15 45.83 5.89
N GLU A 89 -10.92 46.35 5.93
CA GLU A 89 -9.73 45.58 6.31
C GLU A 89 -9.83 45.20 7.79
N GLY A 90 -10.23 43.96 8.07
CA GLY A 90 -10.02 43.29 9.35
C GLY A 90 -8.79 42.39 9.25
N PRO A 91 -8.07 42.12 10.35
CA PRO A 91 -6.90 41.26 10.30
C PRO A 91 -7.34 39.88 9.82
N ASP A 92 -6.82 39.49 8.65
CA ASP A 92 -6.91 38.18 8.05
C ASP A 92 -6.22 37.17 8.97
N LEU A 93 -6.94 36.74 9.99
CA LEU A 93 -6.66 35.51 10.71
C LEU A 93 -7.42 34.40 9.99
N GLY A 94 -7.05 34.18 8.73
CA GLY A 94 -7.36 32.93 8.03
C GLY A 94 -6.91 31.75 8.90
N PRO A 95 -7.60 30.60 8.85
CA PRO A 95 -7.14 29.44 9.58
C PRO A 95 -5.72 29.15 9.10
N ASP A 96 -4.80 29.07 10.06
CA ASP A 96 -3.41 28.71 9.83
C ASP A 96 -3.38 27.29 9.25
N TRP A 97 -3.45 27.20 7.91
CA TRP A 97 -3.43 25.93 7.18
C TRP A 97 -2.00 25.39 7.03
N ASP A 98 -1.02 25.95 7.75
CA ASP A 98 0.31 25.35 7.93
C ASP A 98 0.29 24.21 8.96
N MET A 99 -0.77 23.40 8.99
CA MET A 99 -0.65 22.06 9.55
C MET A 99 0.16 21.21 8.58
N ASP A 100 1.45 21.14 8.85
CA ASP A 100 2.42 20.22 8.27
C ASP A 100 1.99 18.75 8.49
N PHE A 101 1.07 18.26 7.65
CA PHE A 101 0.70 16.85 7.56
C PHE A 101 1.82 15.98 6.95
N THR A 102 2.97 16.56 6.58
CA THR A 102 4.04 15.82 5.89
C THR A 102 5.01 15.10 6.83
N GLN A 103 4.88 15.30 8.14
CA GLN A 103 5.82 14.73 9.13
C GLN A 103 5.31 13.52 9.93
N ARG A 104 4.04 13.13 9.81
CA ARG A 104 3.59 11.87 10.42
C ARG A 104 3.78 10.74 9.42
N GLU A 105 4.71 9.84 9.72
CA GLU A 105 4.79 8.56 9.02
C GLU A 105 3.41 7.91 9.04
N PRO A 106 2.86 7.53 7.86
CA PRO A 106 1.48 7.06 7.79
C PRO A 106 1.32 5.78 8.60
N GLU A 107 0.33 5.77 9.49
CA GLU A 107 0.11 4.66 10.40
C GLU A 107 -0.42 3.44 9.63
N LEU A 108 0.29 2.31 9.75
CA LEU A 108 -0.10 1.06 9.12
C LEU A 108 -1.24 0.38 9.90
N ARG A 109 -2.27 -0.07 9.18
CA ARG A 109 -3.34 -0.92 9.72
C ARG A 109 -2.75 -2.20 10.29
N ASN A 110 -3.33 -2.67 11.39
CA ASN A 110 -2.90 -3.87 12.09
C ASN A 110 -2.80 -5.10 11.17
N ASP A 111 -3.77 -5.35 10.30
CA ASP A 111 -3.73 -6.54 9.41
C ASP A 111 -2.56 -6.49 8.43
N PHE A 112 -2.25 -5.32 7.88
CA PHE A 112 -1.11 -5.13 7.00
C PHE A 112 0.21 -5.24 7.76
N ARG A 113 0.29 -4.64 8.96
CA ARG A 113 1.45 -4.75 9.85
C ARG A 113 1.72 -6.21 10.23
N HIS A 114 0.72 -6.96 10.70
CA HIS A 114 0.87 -8.37 11.07
C HIS A 114 1.30 -9.23 9.87
N PHE A 115 0.79 -8.92 8.67
CA PHE A 115 1.23 -9.59 7.45
C PHE A 115 2.72 -9.32 7.18
N ALA A 116 3.16 -8.06 7.24
CA ALA A 116 4.56 -7.69 7.02
C ALA A 116 5.50 -8.30 8.08
N GLU A 117 5.11 -8.24 9.36
CA GLU A 117 5.88 -8.85 10.46
C GLU A 117 6.04 -10.34 10.28
N TRP A 118 4.99 -11.04 9.84
CA TRP A 118 5.08 -12.46 9.53
C TRP A 118 5.96 -12.70 8.31
N ALA A 119 5.73 -11.98 7.21
CA ALA A 119 6.39 -12.23 5.93
C ALA A 119 7.91 -12.04 6.01
N PHE A 120 8.36 -11.02 6.74
CA PHE A 120 9.78 -10.78 7.01
C PHE A 120 10.30 -11.45 8.28
N GLY A 121 9.43 -12.10 9.05
CA GLY A 121 9.79 -12.80 10.28
C GLY A 121 10.49 -14.15 10.04
N PRO A 122 10.91 -14.82 11.13
CA PRO A 122 11.59 -16.11 11.05
C PRO A 122 10.71 -17.23 10.47
N ASP A 123 9.39 -17.18 10.72
CA ASP A 123 8.41 -18.13 10.16
C ASP A 123 7.84 -17.66 8.81
N GLY A 124 8.45 -16.61 8.23
CA GLY A 124 8.03 -15.95 7.00
C GLY A 124 8.67 -16.54 5.76
N ILE A 125 8.90 -15.67 4.78
CA ILE A 125 9.54 -16.03 3.52
C ILE A 125 11.01 -15.61 3.62
N PRO A 126 11.97 -16.55 3.66
CA PRO A 126 13.37 -16.23 3.98
C PRO A 126 14.05 -15.39 2.91
N SER A 127 13.69 -15.57 1.64
CA SER A 127 14.25 -14.83 0.49
C SER A 127 13.56 -13.49 0.20
N LEU A 128 12.54 -13.11 0.98
CA LEU A 128 11.78 -11.92 0.69
C LEU A 128 12.60 -10.66 0.98
N ASP A 129 12.73 -9.81 -0.03
CA ASP A 129 13.43 -8.54 0.02
C ASP A 129 12.45 -7.39 0.22
N ILE A 130 11.35 -7.37 -0.56
CA ILE A 130 10.42 -6.24 -0.62
C ILE A 130 8.95 -6.65 -0.60
N ILE A 131 8.14 -5.89 0.13
CA ILE A 131 6.68 -5.84 -0.02
C ILE A 131 6.31 -4.46 -0.55
N ALA A 132 5.76 -4.43 -1.75
CA ALA A 132 5.16 -3.25 -2.36
C ALA A 132 3.65 -3.24 -2.10
N PHE A 133 3.10 -2.08 -1.76
CA PHE A 133 1.67 -1.86 -1.62
C PHE A 133 1.24 -0.61 -2.37
N GLY A 134 0.05 -0.68 -2.97
CA GLY A 134 -0.59 0.42 -3.68
C GLY A 134 -0.69 0.18 -5.19
N ASP A 135 -0.95 1.22 -5.96
CA ASP A 135 -1.06 1.14 -7.41
C ASP A 135 0.18 1.71 -8.10
N PHE A 136 0.91 0.81 -8.80
CA PHE A 136 2.11 1.15 -9.57
C PHE A 136 1.83 1.22 -11.07
N ALA A 137 0.57 1.12 -11.50
CA ALA A 137 0.22 1.40 -12.89
C ALA A 137 0.64 2.82 -13.30
N TYR A 138 0.93 2.99 -14.59
CA TYR A 138 1.39 4.27 -15.15
C TYR A 138 2.62 4.88 -14.43
N GLY A 139 3.47 4.03 -13.86
CA GLY A 139 4.71 4.42 -13.18
C GLY A 139 4.53 4.81 -11.72
N GLY A 140 3.42 4.45 -11.07
CA GLY A 140 3.21 4.63 -9.64
C GLY A 140 3.01 6.08 -9.20
N ARG A 141 2.35 6.87 -10.05
CA ARG A 141 2.17 8.33 -9.91
C ARG A 141 1.21 8.77 -8.79
N GLU A 142 0.75 7.89 -7.90
CA GLU A 142 -0.34 8.24 -6.97
C GLU A 142 0.14 8.66 -5.56
N ASN A 143 0.19 9.98 -5.37
CA ASN A 143 -0.27 10.75 -4.19
C ASN A 143 0.08 10.23 -2.78
N GLY A 144 1.23 9.59 -2.58
CA GLY A 144 1.69 9.16 -1.25
C GLY A 144 0.93 7.96 -0.68
N ARG A 145 0.24 7.17 -1.52
CA ARG A 145 -0.49 5.96 -1.11
C ARG A 145 0.21 4.65 -1.49
N ASN A 146 1.41 4.77 -2.05
CA ASN A 146 2.29 3.66 -2.32
C ASN A 146 3.29 3.54 -1.17
N VAL A 147 3.58 2.32 -0.73
CA VAL A 147 4.63 2.06 0.25
C VAL A 147 5.42 0.83 -0.18
N LEU A 148 6.73 0.91 0.04
CA LEU A 148 7.63 -0.22 -0.03
C LEU A 148 8.13 -0.52 1.37
N LEU A 149 8.03 -1.78 1.76
CA LEU A 149 8.64 -2.30 2.99
C LEU A 149 9.83 -3.15 2.61
N GLY A 150 10.94 -2.96 3.32
CA GLY A 150 12.10 -3.82 3.26
C GLY A 150 12.27 -4.60 4.56
N ARG A 151 13.06 -5.67 4.49
CA ARG A 151 13.47 -6.43 5.69
C ARG A 151 14.28 -5.54 6.62
N ASN A 152 14.03 -5.67 7.92
CA ASN A 152 14.82 -5.04 8.96
C ASN A 152 15.58 -6.11 9.74
N THR A 153 16.89 -5.92 9.92
CA THR A 153 17.79 -6.88 10.59
C THR A 153 18.25 -6.40 11.97
N SER A 154 17.95 -5.17 12.36
CA SER A 154 18.53 -4.52 13.54
C SER A 154 17.52 -3.82 14.45
N GLY A 155 16.23 -4.12 14.32
CA GLY A 155 15.14 -3.48 15.07
C GLY A 155 14.27 -4.45 15.87
N THR A 156 13.26 -3.88 16.53
CA THR A 156 12.19 -4.62 17.23
C THR A 156 11.12 -5.15 16.27
N SER A 157 11.05 -4.59 15.06
CA SER A 157 10.18 -5.02 13.97
C SER A 157 10.99 -5.77 12.92
N ASN A 158 10.37 -6.76 12.26
CA ASN A 158 10.98 -7.53 11.17
C ASN A 158 11.04 -6.74 9.85
N PHE A 159 10.38 -5.59 9.78
CA PHE A 159 10.34 -4.76 8.58
C PHE A 159 10.67 -3.29 8.87
N ARG A 160 10.95 -2.54 7.81
CA ARG A 160 11.07 -1.08 7.82
C ARG A 160 10.43 -0.50 6.56
N MET A 161 9.87 0.69 6.68
CA MET A 161 9.37 1.44 5.52
C MET A 161 10.57 2.03 4.77
N LEU A 162 10.60 1.86 3.46
CA LEU A 162 11.63 2.46 2.61
C LEU A 162 11.23 3.91 2.32
N ASP A 163 12.14 4.83 2.59
CA ASP A 163 11.95 6.25 2.26
C ASP A 163 12.14 6.45 0.75
N ALA A 164 11.17 7.07 0.10
CA ALA A 164 11.19 7.38 -1.34
C ALA A 164 12.40 8.22 -1.78
N LYS A 165 13.05 8.93 -0.85
CA LYS A 165 14.26 9.71 -1.11
C LYS A 165 15.51 8.83 -1.20
N THR A 166 15.49 7.65 -0.57
CA THR A 166 16.65 6.74 -0.50
C THR A 166 16.88 5.99 -1.81
N GLY A 167 18.08 5.40 -1.95
CA GLY A 167 18.44 4.56 -3.10
C GLY A 167 17.61 3.28 -3.17
N GLU A 168 17.32 2.67 -2.02
CA GLU A 168 16.63 1.37 -1.96
C GLU A 168 15.22 1.41 -2.58
N TRP A 169 14.50 2.52 -2.42
CA TRP A 169 13.22 2.73 -3.09
C TRP A 169 13.36 2.75 -4.61
N LYS A 170 14.38 3.46 -5.11
CA LYS A 170 14.65 3.57 -6.55
C LYS A 170 15.08 2.22 -7.12
N ASP A 171 15.98 1.51 -6.43
CA ASP A 171 16.45 0.19 -6.84
C ASP A 171 15.28 -0.82 -6.97
N ALA A 172 14.33 -0.76 -6.03
CA ALA A 172 13.12 -1.58 -6.06
C ALA A 172 12.23 -1.27 -7.27
N LEU A 173 12.04 0.02 -7.58
CA LEU A 173 11.29 0.45 -8.76
C LEU A 173 12.02 0.06 -10.04
N ASP A 174 13.31 0.32 -10.16
CA ASP A 174 14.10 -0.04 -11.34
C ASP A 174 13.98 -1.53 -11.65
N LYS A 175 14.03 -2.37 -10.61
CA LYS A 175 13.92 -3.81 -10.75
C LYS A 175 12.51 -4.32 -11.05
N TYR A 176 11.48 -3.82 -10.36
CA TYR A 176 10.15 -4.43 -10.37
C TYR A 176 9.03 -3.57 -10.96
N HIS A 177 9.28 -2.33 -11.40
CA HIS A 177 8.21 -1.42 -11.85
C HIS A 177 7.34 -2.01 -12.97
N VAL A 178 7.93 -2.73 -13.93
CA VAL A 178 7.17 -3.36 -15.02
C VAL A 178 6.22 -4.43 -14.46
N ALA A 179 6.70 -5.28 -13.56
CA ALA A 179 5.90 -6.34 -12.95
C ALA A 179 4.80 -5.77 -12.03
N MET A 180 5.11 -4.73 -11.25
CA MET A 180 4.13 -4.05 -10.40
C MET A 180 3.07 -3.31 -11.23
N GLY A 181 3.46 -2.70 -12.36
CA GLY A 181 2.53 -2.05 -13.28
C GLY A 181 1.61 -3.04 -14.00
N ALA A 182 2.08 -4.26 -14.27
CA ALA A 182 1.31 -5.33 -14.90
C ALA A 182 0.45 -6.16 -13.91
N CYS A 183 0.59 -5.91 -12.61
CA CYS A 183 -0.12 -6.62 -11.55
C CYS A 183 -1.65 -6.54 -11.75
N PRO A 184 -2.42 -7.64 -11.66
CA PRO A 184 -3.85 -7.62 -11.94
C PRO A 184 -4.64 -6.73 -10.96
N VAL A 185 -5.66 -6.05 -11.46
CA VAL A 185 -6.62 -5.28 -10.66
C VAL A 185 -7.73 -6.16 -10.08
N THR A 186 -7.99 -7.33 -10.68
CA THR A 186 -9.08 -8.21 -10.26
C THR A 186 -8.81 -8.82 -8.89
N HIS A 187 -9.76 -8.65 -7.97
CA HIS A 187 -9.65 -9.25 -6.63
C HIS A 187 -9.67 -10.77 -6.70
N LEU A 188 -8.65 -11.41 -6.12
CA LEU A 188 -8.58 -12.88 -6.11
C LEU A 188 -9.66 -13.51 -5.21
N PHE A 189 -10.18 -12.73 -4.24
CA PHE A 189 -11.31 -13.11 -3.38
C PHE A 189 -12.08 -11.83 -3.04
N THR A 190 -13.32 -11.71 -3.52
CA THR A 190 -14.25 -10.71 -3.01
C THR A 190 -14.53 -10.98 -1.52
N LEU A 191 -14.72 -9.89 -0.76
CA LEU A 191 -14.88 -9.87 0.70
C LEU A 191 -15.90 -10.88 1.21
#